data_AF-A0A106BLG2-F1
#
_entry.id   AF-A0A106BLG2-F1
#
_cell.length_a   1.000
_cell.length_b   1.000
_cell.length_c   1.000
_cell.angle_alpha   90.00
_cell.angle_beta   90.00
_cell.angle_gamma   90.00
#
_symmetry.space_group_name_H-M   'P 1'
#
loop_
_entity.id
_entity.type
_entity.pdbx_description
1 polymer ?
#
loop_
_entity_poly.entity_id
_entity_poly.type
_entity_poly.pdbx_seq_one_letter_code
_entity_poly.pdbx_strand_id
1 'polypeptide(L)' 'GAMAFHALVTLSIGAVLVDPTHFHQYQEVARAASEAKHMAKRVDGSSLFIDQRRMPFGRTLAAEEEEQQLAAL' A
#
# COMPACT_ATOMS: atom_id res chain seq x y z
N GLY A 1 -30.73 -19.31 -27.65
CA GLY A 1 -29.92 -18.63 -26.61
C GLY A 1 -28.99 -17.66 -27.29
N ALA A 2 -28.84 -16.45 -26.76
CA ALA A 2 -27.90 -15.46 -27.30
C ALA A 2 -26.50 -15.67 -26.69
N MET A 3 -25.46 -15.62 -27.51
CA MET A 3 -24.07 -15.66 -27.03
C MET A 3 -23.68 -14.28 -26.49
N ALA A 4 -23.17 -14.23 -25.27
CA ALA A 4 -22.64 -13.02 -24.64
C ALA A 4 -21.16 -13.23 -24.29
N PHE A 5 -20.33 -12.23 -24.57
CA PHE A 5 -18.93 -12.22 -24.16
C PHE A 5 -18.82 -11.73 -22.71
N HIS A 6 -18.14 -12.50 -21.87
CA HIS A 6 -17.77 -12.09 -20.51
C HIS A 6 -16.25 -11.95 -20.47
N ALA A 7 -15.77 -10.71 -20.32
CA ALA A 7 -14.35 -10.44 -20.18
C ALA A 7 -13.78 -11.16 -18.95
N LEU A 8 -12.54 -11.65 -19.04
CA LEU A 8 -11.84 -12.20 -17.87
C LEU A 8 -11.66 -11.09 -16.82
N VAL A 9 -11.90 -11.44 -15.55
CA VAL A 9 -11.62 -10.53 -14.44
C VAL A 9 -10.12 -10.23 -14.39
N THR A 10 -9.78 -8.96 -14.16
CA THR A 10 -8.38 -8.54 -14.01
C THR A 10 -8.05 -8.35 -12.53
N LEU A 11 -6.79 -8.61 -12.17
CA LEU A 11 -6.29 -8.48 -10.80
C LEU A 11 -5.03 -7.62 -10.79
N SER A 12 -5.03 -6.56 -9.98
CA SER A 12 -3.86 -5.75 -9.70
C SER A 12 -3.37 -5.98 -8.27
N ILE A 13 -2.08 -6.21 -8.10
CA ILE A 13 -1.44 -6.56 -6.82
C ILE A 13 -0.36 -5.53 -6.50
N GLY A 14 -0.44 -4.96 -5.30
CA GLY A 14 0.67 -4.21 -4.71
C GLY A 14 1.27 -5.00 -3.55
N ALA A 15 2.60 -5.09 -3.52
CA ALA A 15 3.36 -5.76 -2.48
C ALA A 15 4.39 -4.81 -1.88
N VAL A 16 4.69 -5.00 -0.59
CA VAL A 16 5.69 -4.24 0.16
C VAL A 16 6.55 -5.21 0.93
N LEU A 17 7.85 -4.96 0.95
CA LEU A 17 8.76 -5.67 1.84
C LEU A 17 8.68 -5.05 3.25
N VAL A 18 8.09 -5.78 4.18
CA VAL A 18 7.93 -5.33 5.58
C VAL A 18 9.16 -5.74 6.38
N ASP A 19 9.85 -4.76 6.95
CA ASP A 19 10.95 -4.95 7.89
C ASP A 19 10.46 -4.57 9.30
N PRO A 20 10.35 -5.52 10.25
CA PRO A 20 9.87 -5.24 11.62
C PRO A 20 10.69 -4.19 12.38
N THR A 21 11.91 -3.89 11.91
CA THR A 21 12.72 -2.81 12.48
C THR A 21 12.23 -1.41 12.12
N HIS A 22 11.40 -1.28 11.08
CA HIS A 22 10.89 -0.01 10.55
C HIS A 22 9.37 0.11 10.54
N PHE A 23 8.66 -1.00 10.76
CA PHE A 23 7.22 -1.06 10.87
C PHE A 23 6.89 -1.56 12.29
N HIS A 24 6.49 -0.64 13.16
CA HIS A 24 6.17 -0.89 14.57
C HIS A 24 4.67 -1.14 14.78
N GLN A 25 3.83 -0.66 13.87
CA GLN A 25 2.37 -0.78 13.96
C GLN A 25 1.75 -1.39 12.70
N TYR A 26 0.68 -2.17 12.86
CA TYR A 26 0.00 -2.81 11.73
C TYR A 26 -0.56 -1.79 10.71
N GLN A 27 -0.91 -0.58 11.18
CA GLN A 27 -1.45 0.50 10.36
C GLN A 27 -0.44 0.95 9.29
N GLU A 28 0.85 0.97 9.64
CA GLU A 28 1.93 1.35 8.74
C GLU A 28 2.06 0.34 7.60
N VAL A 29 1.96 -0.95 7.91
CA VAL A 29 1.96 -2.04 6.91
C VAL A 29 0.74 -1.94 5.99
N ALA A 30 -0.45 -1.71 6.56
CA ALA A 30 -1.69 -1.56 5.80
C ALA A 30 -1.66 -0.35 4.87
N ARG A 31 -1.12 0.79 5.34
CA ARG A 31 -0.91 2.01 4.54
C ARG A 31 0.05 1.73 3.40
N ALA A 32 1.18 1.10 3.69
CA ALA A 32 2.18 0.71 2.69
C ALA A 32 1.59 -0.17 1.57
N ALA A 33 0.89 -1.24 1.96
CA ALA A 33 0.26 -2.15 1.01
C ALA A 33 -0.81 -1.44 0.17
N SER A 34 -1.56 -0.51 0.76
CA SER A 34 -2.57 0.27 0.06
C SER A 34 -1.96 1.19 -1.01
N GLU A 35 -0.83 1.83 -0.70
CA GLU A 35 -0.10 2.65 -1.66
C GLU A 35 0.52 1.81 -2.78
N ALA A 36 1.15 0.69 -2.45
CA ALA A 36 1.70 -0.23 -3.45
C ALA A 36 0.59 -0.75 -4.39
N LYS A 37 -0.59 -1.06 -3.83
CA LYS A 37 -1.77 -1.48 -4.63
C LYS A 37 -2.24 -0.34 -5.52
N HIS A 38 -2.27 0.89 -5.01
CA HIS A 38 -2.64 2.05 -5.81
C HIS A 38 -1.69 2.24 -6.99
N MET A 39 -0.38 2.06 -6.79
CA MET A 39 0.60 2.08 -7.86
C MET A 39 0.37 1.00 -8.92
N ALA A 40 0.07 -0.24 -8.51
CA ALA A 40 -0.27 -1.32 -9.44
C ALA A 40 -1.49 -0.95 -10.30
N LYS A 41 -2.53 -0.37 -9.69
CA LYS A 41 -3.78 0.02 -10.37
C LYS A 41 -3.63 1.16 -11.37
N ARG A 42 -2.48 1.84 -11.46
CA ARG A 42 -2.23 2.86 -12.49
C ARG A 42 -1.99 2.25 -13.87
N VAL A 43 -1.64 0.97 -13.93
CA VAL A 43 -1.49 0.22 -15.17
C VAL A 43 -2.80 -0.50 -15.46
N ASP A 44 -3.35 -0.29 -16.65
CA ASP A 44 -4.58 -0.96 -17.07
C ASP A 44 -4.39 -2.48 -17.14
N GLY A 45 -5.42 -3.22 -16.74
CA GLY A 45 -5.42 -4.68 -16.77
C GLY A 45 -4.80 -5.33 -15.51
N SER A 46 -4.03 -6.41 -15.72
CA SER A 46 -3.39 -7.18 -14.65
C SER A 46 -1.98 -6.67 -14.41
N SER A 47 -1.67 -6.32 -13.16
CA SER A 47 -0.40 -5.66 -12.82
C SER A 47 0.12 -6.08 -11.46
N LEU A 48 1.44 -6.12 -11.32
CA LEU A 48 2.14 -6.34 -10.05
C LEU A 48 3.10 -5.17 -9.81
N PHE A 49 2.96 -4.51 -8.67
CA PHE A 49 3.90 -3.51 -8.20
C PHE A 49 4.53 -3.98 -6.88
N ILE A 50 5.86 -3.91 -6.80
CA ILE A 50 6.61 -4.24 -5.58
C ILE A 50 7.32 -2.98 -5.12
N ASP A 51 6.93 -2.48 -3.95
CA ASP A 51 7.64 -1.39 -3.30
C ASP A 51 8.93 -1.92 -2.65
N GLN A 52 10.07 -1.54 -3.23
CA GLN A 52 11.40 -1.96 -2.78
C GLN A 52 12.01 -0.98 -1.77
N ARG A 53 11.29 0.08 -1.37
CA ARG A 53 11.76 1.02 -0.36
C ARG A 53 11.76 0.33 1.01
N ARG A 54 12.92 0.27 1.67
CA ARG A 54 13.05 -0.29 3.03
C ARG A 54 12.30 0.51 4.09
N MET A 55 12.14 1.81 3.86
CA MET A 55 11.32 2.72 4.67
C MET A 55 10.51 3.64 3.75
N PRO A 56 9.31 3.24 3.32
CA PRO A 56 8.48 4.10 2.50
C PRO A 56 7.87 5.27 3.31
N PHE A 57 7.77 5.15 4.64
CA PHE A 57 7.08 6.11 5.52
C PHE A 57 7.92 6.66 6.69
N GLY A 58 9.19 6.27 6.81
CA GLY A 58 9.99 6.46 8.03
C GLY A 58 10.22 7.92 8.48
N ARG A 59 9.89 8.93 7.66
CA ARG A 59 9.91 10.35 8.10
C ARG A 59 8.55 10.93 8.48
N THR A 60 7.46 10.38 7.95
CA THR A 60 6.12 10.95 8.15
C THR A 60 5.53 10.47 9.48
N LEU A 61 5.81 9.23 9.87
CA LEU A 61 5.24 8.63 11.08
C LEU A 61 5.83 9.23 12.37
N ALA A 62 7.14 9.45 12.43
CA ALA A 62 7.77 10.09 13.60
C ALA A 62 7.23 11.52 13.85
N ALA A 63 6.95 12.26 12.78
CA ALA A 63 6.40 13.61 12.87
C ALA A 63 4.90 13.60 13.23
N GLU A 64 4.11 12.69 12.65
CA GLU A 64 2.67 12.56 12.93
C GLU A 64 2.42 12.07 14.38
N GLU A 65 3.27 11.19 14.92
CA GLU A 65 3.19 10.73 16.32
C GLU A 65 3.53 11.84 17.33
N GLU A 66 4.60 12.61 17.09
CA GLU A 66 4.96 13.76 17.93
C GLU A 66 3.86 14.84 17.93
N GLU A 67 3.28 15.12 16.77
CA GLU A 67 2.22 16.13 16.61
C GLU A 67 0.90 15.70 17.28
N GLN A 68 0.55 14.41 17.22
CA GLN A 68 -0.63 13.86 17.91
C GLN A 68 -0.47 13.81 19.43
N GLN A 69 0.75 13.59 19.94
CA GLN A 69 1.03 13.62 21.38
C GLN A 69 1.03 15.04 21.95
N LEU A 70 1.53 16.02 21.20
CA LEU A 70 1.45 17.44 21.57
C LEU A 70 0.02 17.98 21.55
N ALA A 71 -0.82 17.54 20.60
CA ALA A 71 -2.22 17.93 20.52
C ALA A 71 -3.11 17.33 21.63
N ALA A 72 -2.62 16.32 22.36
CA ALA A 72 -3.33 15.64 23.43
C ALA A 72 -2.98 16.15 24.85
N LEU A 73 -2.10 17.15 24.97
CA LEU A 73 -1.72 17.85 26.21
C LEU A 73 -2.41 19.23 26.28
#